data_AF-A0A359EZS7-F1
#
_entry.id   AF-A0A359EZS7-F1
#
_cell.length_a   1.000
_cell.length_b   1.000
_cell.length_c   1.000
_cell.angle_alpha   90.00
_cell.angle_beta   90.00
_cell.angle_gamma   90.00
#
_symmetry.space_group_name_H-M   'P 1'
#
loop_
_entity.id
_entity.type
_entity.pdbx_description
1 polymer ?
#
loop_
_entity_poly.entity_id
_entity_poly.type
_entity_poly.pdbx_seq_one_letter_code
_entity_poly.pdbx_strand_id
1 'polypeptide(L)'
;MTFYEDRVLPRMIDLMLGNAKMGKLRERALEGISGRVLEVGFGSGTNLPYYPSSVTELLAIDPAVAARRLATKRLGATKLPVEFIGLDGQHVPLEDNSVDNVASTWTLCTIPDMGLALSEIRRVLRPGGELFFLEHGHSTSPAVAARQARFEPLQKKIAGGCHLTRDHRT
;
A
#
# COMPACT_ATOMS: atom_id res chain seq x y z
N MET A 1 -12.99 9.18 -13.99
CA MET A 1 -11.92 8.19 -14.23
C MET A 1 -11.69 8.07 -15.72
N THR A 2 -10.43 8.18 -16.15
CA THR A 2 -10.03 8.04 -17.56
C THR A 2 -9.89 6.56 -17.95
N PHE A 3 -9.91 6.25 -19.25
CA PHE A 3 -9.63 4.89 -19.74
C PHE A 3 -8.27 4.36 -19.24
N TYR A 4 -7.27 5.24 -19.15
CA TYR A 4 -5.96 4.91 -18.63
C TYR A 4 -6.02 4.42 -17.17
N GLU A 5 -6.67 5.18 -16.29
CA GLU A 5 -6.81 4.87 -14.87
C GLU A 5 -7.62 3.59 -14.61
N ASP A 6 -8.66 3.31 -15.41
CA ASP A 6 -9.52 2.14 -15.21
C ASP A 6 -8.93 0.86 -15.86
N ARG A 7 -8.21 0.99 -16.99
CA ARG A 7 -7.82 -0.18 -17.81
C ARG A 7 -6.32 -0.43 -17.87
N VAL A 8 -5.51 0.60 -18.02
CA VAL A 8 -4.08 0.45 -18.30
C VAL A 8 -3.27 0.44 -17.00
N LEU A 9 -3.46 1.48 -16.18
CA LEU A 9 -2.70 1.70 -14.95
C LEU A 9 -2.75 0.49 -14.00
N PRO A 10 -3.92 -0.10 -13.66
CA PRO A 10 -3.97 -1.19 -12.68
C PRO A 10 -3.23 -2.45 -13.16
N ARG A 11 -3.27 -2.75 -14.46
CA ARG A 11 -2.58 -3.91 -15.04
C ARG A 11 -1.07 -3.70 -15.10
N MET A 12 -0.65 -2.50 -15.46
CA MET A 12 0.76 -2.13 -15.47
C MET A 12 1.35 -2.21 -14.05
N ILE A 13 0.66 -1.64 -13.06
CA ILE A 13 1.08 -1.68 -11.66
C ILE A 13 1.09 -3.12 -11.13
N ASP A 14 0.07 -3.93 -11.43
CA ASP A 14 0.04 -5.35 -11.04
C ASP A 14 1.25 -6.12 -11.60
N LEU A 15 1.64 -5.87 -12.84
CA LEU A 15 2.81 -6.50 -13.45
C LEU A 15 4.13 -6.00 -12.82
N MET A 16 4.25 -4.68 -12.65
CA MET A 16 5.47 -4.05 -12.12
C MET A 16 5.72 -4.40 -10.65
N LEU A 17 4.65 -4.51 -9.86
CA LEU A 17 4.74 -4.78 -8.42
C LEU A 17 4.50 -6.24 -8.07
N GLY A 18 3.88 -7.05 -8.94
CA GLY A 18 3.54 -8.45 -8.67
C GLY A 18 4.64 -9.48 -8.99
N ASN A 19 5.85 -9.05 -9.33
CA ASN A 19 6.95 -9.97 -9.67
C ASN A 19 7.73 -10.47 -8.44
N ALA A 20 8.51 -11.53 -8.64
CA ALA A 20 9.28 -12.21 -7.58
C ALA A 20 10.29 -11.29 -6.85
N LYS A 21 10.88 -10.30 -7.54
CA LYS A 21 11.82 -9.36 -6.91
C LYS A 21 11.11 -8.49 -5.88
N MET A 22 9.94 -7.96 -6.23
CA MET A 22 9.11 -7.20 -5.31
C MET A 22 8.49 -8.09 -4.24
N GLY A 23 8.22 -9.36 -4.55
CA GLY A 23 7.78 -10.37 -3.59
C GLY A 23 8.73 -10.55 -2.40
N LYS A 24 10.03 -10.69 -2.66
CA LYS A 24 11.05 -10.78 -1.60
C LYS A 24 11.10 -9.55 -0.69
N LEU A 25 10.78 -8.36 -1.22
CA LEU A 25 10.70 -7.15 -0.41
C LEU A 25 9.46 -7.14 0.46
N ARG A 26 8.31 -7.62 -0.06
CA ARG A 26 7.07 -7.78 0.73
C ARG A 26 7.23 -8.78 1.86
N GLU A 27 7.83 -9.93 1.57
CA GLU A 27 8.08 -10.97 2.57
C GLU A 27 8.86 -10.40 3.76
N ARG A 28 9.92 -9.63 3.50
CA ARG A 28 10.69 -8.94 4.56
C ARG A 28 9.89 -7.82 5.23
N ALA A 29 9.13 -7.05 4.47
CA ALA A 29 8.39 -5.91 4.98
C ALA A 29 7.18 -6.30 5.83
N LEU A 30 6.64 -7.51 5.66
CA LEU A 30 5.51 -8.06 6.40
C LEU A 30 5.94 -9.13 7.42
N GLU A 31 7.26 -9.31 7.62
CA GLU A 31 7.79 -10.26 8.58
C GLU A 31 7.38 -9.87 10.00
N GLY A 32 6.67 -10.76 10.70
CA GLY A 32 6.22 -10.53 12.09
C GLY A 32 4.83 -9.89 12.21
N ILE A 33 4.19 -9.47 11.12
CA ILE A 33 2.82 -8.92 11.19
C ILE A 33 1.82 -9.97 11.70
N SER A 34 0.87 -9.54 12.52
CA SER A 34 -0.11 -10.43 13.14
C SER A 34 -1.42 -9.72 13.51
N GLY A 35 -2.43 -10.52 13.86
CA GLY A 35 -3.71 -10.05 14.39
C GLY A 35 -4.61 -9.45 13.32
N ARG A 36 -5.43 -8.48 13.73
CA ARG A 36 -6.31 -7.68 12.88
C ARG A 36 -5.51 -6.60 12.18
N VAL A 37 -5.39 -6.67 10.86
CA VAL A 37 -4.54 -5.78 10.06
C VAL A 37 -5.38 -4.84 9.20
N LEU A 38 -5.05 -3.56 9.18
CA LEU A 38 -5.50 -2.63 8.14
C LEU A 38 -4.45 -2.54 7.03
N GLU A 39 -4.84 -2.79 5.78
CA GLU A 39 -4.03 -2.53 4.60
C GLU A 39 -4.48 -1.25 3.91
N VAL A 40 -3.59 -0.25 3.89
CA VAL A 40 -3.77 1.00 3.16
C VAL A 40 -3.13 0.85 1.78
N GLY A 41 -3.98 0.85 0.75
CA GLY A 41 -3.61 0.67 -0.66
C GLY A 41 -3.54 -0.79 -1.10
N PHE A 42 -4.64 -1.52 -0.90
CA PHE A 42 -4.74 -2.94 -1.25
C PHE A 42 -4.47 -3.25 -2.74
N GLY A 43 -4.84 -2.34 -3.63
CA GLY A 43 -4.69 -2.44 -5.07
C GLY A 43 -5.22 -3.76 -5.65
N SER A 44 -4.33 -4.52 -6.28
CA SER A 44 -4.62 -5.84 -6.88
C SER A 44 -4.34 -7.02 -5.94
N GLY A 45 -4.18 -6.78 -4.64
CA GLY A 45 -3.98 -7.81 -3.62
C GLY A 45 -2.60 -8.48 -3.69
N THR A 46 -1.57 -7.76 -4.11
CA THR A 46 -0.21 -8.30 -4.27
C THR A 46 0.47 -8.67 -2.95
N ASN A 47 -0.02 -8.16 -1.82
CA ASN A 47 0.43 -8.53 -0.49
C ASN A 47 -0.15 -9.86 0.02
N LEU A 48 -1.30 -10.30 -0.50
CA LEU A 48 -2.02 -11.48 -0.01
C LEU A 48 -1.17 -12.75 0.16
N PRO A 49 -0.26 -13.10 -0.78
CA PRO A 49 0.57 -14.29 -0.64
C PRO A 49 1.63 -14.21 0.47
N TYR A 50 1.87 -13.03 1.01
CA TYR A 50 2.97 -12.74 1.95
C TYR A 50 2.47 -12.49 3.38
N TYR A 51 1.15 -12.43 3.60
CA TYR A 51 0.63 -12.38 4.95
C TYR A 51 0.79 -13.74 5.64
N PRO A 52 1.42 -13.80 6.82
CA PRO A 52 1.52 -15.02 7.60
C PRO A 52 0.15 -15.42 8.19
N SER A 53 0.03 -16.68 8.61
CA SER A 53 -1.19 -17.18 9.26
C SER A 53 -1.48 -16.55 10.63
N SER A 54 -0.54 -15.78 11.18
CA SER A 54 -0.75 -14.97 12.38
C SER A 54 -1.67 -13.77 12.14
N VAL A 55 -1.91 -13.38 10.88
CA VAL A 55 -2.94 -12.39 10.53
C VAL A 55 -4.30 -13.08 10.53
N THR A 56 -5.20 -12.57 11.36
CA THR A 56 -6.53 -13.16 11.56
C THR A 56 -7.57 -12.60 10.61
N GLU A 57 -7.43 -11.33 10.25
CA GLU A 57 -8.29 -10.65 9.28
C GLU A 57 -7.60 -9.43 8.69
N LEU A 58 -8.02 -9.07 7.48
CA LEU A 58 -7.49 -7.95 6.72
C LEU A 58 -8.60 -6.98 6.35
N LEU A 59 -8.48 -5.75 6.81
CA LEU A 59 -9.36 -4.64 6.43
C LEU A 59 -8.64 -3.85 5.34
N ALA A 60 -9.27 -3.70 4.18
CA ALA A 60 -8.65 -3.11 3.01
C ALA A 60 -9.27 -1.75 2.68
N ILE A 61 -8.40 -0.75 2.46
CA ILE A 61 -8.78 0.57 1.92
C ILE A 61 -8.01 0.78 0.63
N ASP A 62 -8.73 1.12 -0.45
CA ASP A 62 -8.09 1.43 -1.72
C ASP A 62 -9.04 2.17 -2.68
N PRO A 63 -8.64 3.31 -3.28
CA PRO A 63 -9.49 4.07 -4.20
C PRO A 63 -9.64 3.40 -5.59
N ALA A 64 -8.68 2.55 -5.99
CA ALA A 64 -8.63 1.89 -7.28
C ALA A 64 -9.52 0.64 -7.31
N VAL A 65 -10.84 0.85 -7.34
CA VAL A 65 -11.85 -0.22 -7.49
C VAL A 65 -11.56 -1.11 -8.71
N ALA A 66 -10.99 -0.55 -9.78
CA ALA A 66 -10.57 -1.31 -10.96
C ALA A 66 -9.47 -2.35 -10.66
N ALA A 67 -8.55 -2.05 -9.74
CA ALA A 67 -7.50 -2.97 -9.31
C ALA A 67 -8.06 -4.16 -8.51
N ARG A 68 -9.16 -3.96 -7.78
CA ARG A 68 -9.86 -5.04 -7.05
C ARG A 68 -10.34 -6.16 -7.99
N ARG A 69 -10.71 -5.82 -9.24
CA ARG A 69 -11.06 -6.84 -10.25
C ARG A 69 -9.89 -7.76 -10.60
N LEU A 70 -8.65 -7.25 -10.54
CA LEU A 70 -7.45 -8.06 -10.72
C LEU A 70 -7.15 -8.88 -9.46
N ALA A 71 -7.56 -8.40 -8.29
CA ALA A 71 -7.41 -9.11 -7.03
C ALA A 71 -8.29 -10.35 -6.90
N THR A 72 -9.38 -10.49 -7.67
CA THR A 72 -10.34 -11.61 -7.56
C THR A 72 -9.68 -12.98 -7.52
N LYS A 73 -8.67 -13.23 -8.37
CA LYS A 73 -7.94 -14.51 -8.37
C LYS A 73 -7.15 -14.74 -7.08
N ARG A 74 -6.53 -13.69 -6.51
CA ARG A 74 -5.75 -13.76 -5.27
C ARG A 74 -6.67 -13.89 -4.05
N LEU A 75 -7.78 -13.16 -4.05
CA LEU A 75 -8.84 -13.25 -3.05
C LEU A 75 -9.44 -14.67 -3.01
N GLY A 76 -9.69 -15.30 -4.16
CA GLY A 76 -10.19 -16.67 -4.21
C GLY A 76 -9.17 -17.74 -3.83
N ALA A 77 -7.88 -17.41 -3.76
CA ALA A 77 -6.81 -18.34 -3.41
C ALA A 77 -6.37 -18.22 -1.93
N THR A 78 -6.69 -17.11 -1.26
CA THR A 78 -6.35 -16.90 0.14
C THR A 78 -7.42 -17.45 1.08
N LYS A 79 -7.00 -17.87 2.27
CA LYS A 79 -7.92 -18.20 3.39
C LYS A 79 -8.08 -17.03 4.36
N LEU A 80 -7.27 -15.99 4.22
CA LEU A 80 -7.33 -14.79 5.05
C LEU A 80 -8.64 -14.05 4.76
N PRO A 81 -9.50 -13.80 5.76
CA PRO A 81 -10.68 -12.96 5.58
C PRO A 81 -10.25 -11.55 5.17
N VAL A 82 -10.81 -11.05 4.06
CA VAL A 82 -10.54 -9.70 3.55
C VAL A 82 -11.85 -8.93 3.45
N GLU A 83 -11.94 -7.80 4.15
CA GLU A 83 -13.08 -6.89 4.09
C GLU A 83 -12.65 -5.54 3.53
N PHE A 84 -13.34 -5.04 2.50
CA PHE A 84 -13.08 -3.70 1.99
C PHE A 84 -13.93 -2.68 2.72
N ILE A 85 -13.31 -1.85 3.54
CA ILE A 85 -14.01 -0.93 4.44
C ILE A 85 -14.07 0.51 3.90
N GLY A 86 -13.25 0.86 2.91
CA GLY A 86 -13.18 2.25 2.43
C GLY A 86 -12.42 2.43 1.12
N LEU A 87 -12.34 3.70 0.71
CA LEU A 87 -11.66 4.14 -0.52
C LEU A 87 -10.52 5.13 -0.26
N ASP A 88 -10.47 5.76 0.90
CA ASP A 88 -9.51 6.84 1.19
C ASP A 88 -8.68 6.51 2.43
N GLY A 89 -7.36 6.39 2.26
CA GLY A 89 -6.44 6.15 3.37
C GLY A 89 -6.27 7.37 4.29
N GLN A 90 -6.78 8.53 3.89
CA GLN A 90 -6.82 9.75 4.72
C GLN A 90 -8.08 9.84 5.59
N HIS A 91 -9.05 8.93 5.40
CA HIS A 91 -10.30 8.87 6.16
C HIS A 91 -10.66 7.40 6.42
N VAL A 92 -10.12 6.83 7.49
CA VAL A 92 -10.26 5.41 7.82
C VAL A 92 -11.53 5.21 8.65
N PRO A 93 -12.54 4.47 8.16
CA PRO A 93 -13.83 4.30 8.84
C PRO A 93 -13.74 3.21 9.93
N LEU A 94 -12.77 3.37 10.83
CA LEU A 94 -12.55 2.51 11.98
C LEU A 94 -12.46 3.36 13.25
N GLU A 95 -12.79 2.74 14.37
CA GLU A 95 -12.59 3.32 15.69
C GLU A 95 -11.10 3.40 16.04
N ASP A 96 -10.78 4.25 17.01
CA ASP A 96 -9.44 4.39 17.57
C ASP A 96 -8.99 3.08 18.21
N ASN A 97 -7.69 2.76 18.14
CA ASN A 97 -7.12 1.56 18.75
C ASN A 97 -7.85 0.25 18.38
N SER A 98 -8.32 0.15 17.14
CA SER A 98 -9.14 -0.98 16.68
C SER A 98 -8.38 -2.04 15.91
N VAL A 99 -7.16 -1.77 15.41
CA VAL A 99 -6.35 -2.74 14.68
C VAL A 99 -5.03 -3.04 15.39
N ASP A 100 -4.55 -4.27 15.28
CA ASP A 100 -3.29 -4.68 15.90
C ASP A 100 -2.11 -4.13 15.11
N ASN A 101 -2.18 -4.13 13.78
CA ASN A 101 -1.12 -3.64 12.90
C ASN A 101 -1.68 -2.97 11.64
N VAL A 102 -0.83 -2.18 10.97
CA VAL A 102 -1.15 -1.58 9.67
C VAL A 102 -0.08 -1.98 8.66
N ALA A 103 -0.50 -2.32 7.45
CA ALA A 103 0.38 -2.54 6.31
C ALA A 103 0.18 -1.46 5.25
N SER A 104 1.28 -0.93 4.72
CA SER A 104 1.25 -0.07 3.53
C SER A 104 2.46 -0.35 2.63
N THR A 105 2.18 -0.74 1.38
CA THR A 105 3.24 -1.05 0.41
C THR A 105 3.02 -0.29 -0.89
N TRP A 106 3.96 0.57 -1.26
CA TRP A 106 3.95 1.43 -2.44
C TRP A 106 2.64 2.24 -2.58
N THR A 107 2.13 2.73 -1.45
CA THR A 107 0.88 3.48 -1.37
C THR A 107 1.05 4.85 -0.76
N LEU A 108 1.73 5.00 0.37
CA LEU A 108 1.91 6.33 1.00
C LEU A 108 2.61 7.32 0.05
N CYS A 109 3.41 6.81 -0.90
CA CYS A 109 4.03 7.63 -1.94
C CYS A 109 3.05 8.24 -2.96
N THR A 110 1.79 7.78 -3.03
CA THR A 110 0.74 8.31 -3.93
C THR A 110 -0.33 9.14 -3.20
N ILE A 111 -0.45 9.00 -1.88
CA ILE A 111 -1.47 9.73 -1.09
C ILE A 111 -1.19 11.26 -1.16
N PRO A 112 -2.23 12.09 -1.44
CA PRO A 112 -2.08 13.55 -1.49
C PRO A 112 -1.57 14.15 -0.18
N ASP A 113 -2.27 13.90 0.94
CA ASP A 113 -1.87 14.29 2.28
C ASP A 113 -1.40 13.07 3.07
N MET A 114 -0.09 12.83 3.02
CA MET A 114 0.55 11.75 3.78
C MET A 114 0.45 11.98 5.29
N GLY A 115 0.47 13.23 5.75
CA GLY A 115 0.40 13.55 7.18
C GLY A 115 -0.95 13.14 7.77
N LEU A 116 -2.03 13.42 7.04
CA LEU A 116 -3.38 12.99 7.42
C LEU A 116 -3.51 11.46 7.41
N ALA A 117 -3.00 10.77 6.38
CA ALA A 117 -3.00 9.31 6.36
C ALA A 117 -2.19 8.70 7.52
N LEU A 118 -1.01 9.23 7.84
CA LEU A 118 -0.22 8.79 8.99
C LEU A 118 -0.94 9.06 10.33
N SER A 119 -1.66 10.18 10.43
CA SER A 119 -2.49 10.48 11.60
C SER A 119 -3.61 9.45 11.78
N GLU A 120 -4.30 9.09 10.70
CA GLU A 120 -5.33 8.04 10.74
C GLU A 120 -4.75 6.67 11.09
N ILE A 121 -3.62 6.29 10.49
CA ILE A 121 -2.89 5.06 10.81
C ILE A 121 -2.56 5.02 12.30
N ARG A 122 -2.02 6.11 12.84
CA ARG A 122 -1.71 6.22 14.27
C ARG A 122 -2.94 6.12 15.15
N ARG A 123 -4.07 6.72 14.73
CA ARG A 123 -5.32 6.72 15.48
C ARG A 123 -5.91 5.32 15.62
N VAL A 124 -5.92 4.55 14.53
CA VAL A 124 -6.55 3.22 14.51
C VAL A 124 -5.67 2.12 15.09
N LEU A 125 -4.34 2.31 15.13
CA LEU A 125 -3.40 1.38 15.75
C LEU A 125 -3.65 1.28 17.26
N ARG A 126 -3.72 0.05 17.77
CA ARG A 126 -3.68 -0.23 19.20
C ARG A 126 -2.35 0.21 19.83
N PRO A 127 -2.32 0.46 21.15
CA PRO A 127 -1.05 0.66 21.84
C PRO A 127 -0.14 -0.56 21.65
N GLY A 128 1.08 -0.32 21.16
CA GLY A 128 2.04 -1.38 20.82
C GLY A 128 1.88 -1.97 19.42
N GLY A 129 0.87 -1.56 18.65
CA GLY A 129 0.72 -1.92 17.25
C GLY A 129 1.75 -1.23 16.36
N GLU A 130 2.08 -1.87 15.24
CA GLU A 130 3.15 -1.43 14.35
C GLU A 130 2.63 -1.12 12.94
N LEU A 131 3.33 -0.18 12.28
CA LEU A 131 3.19 0.09 10.85
C LEU A 131 4.27 -0.67 10.07
N PHE A 132 3.84 -1.66 9.31
CA PHE A 132 4.65 -2.40 8.34
C PHE A 132 4.63 -1.64 7.02
N PHE A 133 5.76 -1.02 6.65
CA PHE A 133 5.84 -0.12 5.50
C PHE A 133 6.88 -0.55 4.47
N LEU A 134 6.55 -0.41 3.19
CA LEU A 134 7.46 -0.62 2.06
C LEU A 134 7.17 0.41 0.98
N GLU A 135 7.95 1.49 0.92
CA GLU A 135 7.63 2.65 0.09
C GLU A 135 8.81 3.08 -0.79
N HIS A 136 8.51 3.92 -1.79
CA HIS A 136 9.56 4.67 -2.48
C HIS A 136 10.06 5.79 -1.58
N GLY A 137 11.33 5.75 -1.18
CA GLY A 137 11.96 6.80 -0.41
C GLY A 137 12.94 7.64 -1.21
N HIS A 138 13.10 8.90 -0.81
CA HIS A 138 14.18 9.76 -1.29
C HIS A 138 15.56 9.16 -0.93
N SER A 139 16.41 8.98 -1.94
CA SER A 139 17.72 8.36 -1.77
C SER A 139 18.70 9.32 -1.09
N THR A 140 19.55 8.76 -0.22
CA THR A 140 20.68 9.49 0.38
C THR A 140 21.88 9.62 -0.56
N SER A 141 21.90 8.88 -1.67
CA SER A 141 22.94 9.00 -2.69
C SER A 141 22.62 10.18 -3.63
N PRO A 142 23.50 11.20 -3.74
CA PRO A 142 23.23 12.38 -4.57
C PRO A 142 22.93 12.05 -6.03
N ALA A 143 23.64 11.06 -6.60
CA ALA A 143 23.44 10.63 -7.98
C ALA A 143 22.07 9.97 -8.20
N VAL A 144 21.59 9.20 -7.22
CA VAL A 144 20.27 8.56 -7.28
C VAL A 144 19.17 9.59 -7.03
N ALA A 145 19.34 10.49 -6.07
CA ALA A 145 18.41 11.58 -5.78
C ALA A 145 18.19 12.49 -7.01
N ALA A 146 19.27 12.88 -7.69
CA ALA A 146 19.18 13.66 -8.93
C ALA A 146 18.39 12.91 -10.03
N ARG A 147 18.56 11.59 -10.11
CA ARG A 147 17.81 10.74 -11.04
C ARG A 147 16.33 10.64 -10.65
N GLN A 148 16.02 10.48 -9.36
CA GLN A 148 14.64 10.47 -8.86
C GLN A 148 13.95 11.80 -9.21
N ALA A 149 14.57 12.94 -8.91
CA ALA A 149 14.04 14.26 -9.24
C ALA A 149 13.81 14.46 -10.74
N ARG A 150 14.70 13.93 -11.59
CA ARG A 150 14.55 13.98 -13.06
C ARG A 150 13.34 13.18 -13.56
N PHE A 151 13.04 12.03 -12.96
CA PHE A 151 11.93 11.16 -13.39
C PHE A 151 10.60 11.45 -12.67
N GLU A 152 10.63 12.14 -11.54
CA GLU A 152 9.46 12.52 -10.72
C GLU A 152 8.27 13.05 -11.54
N PRO A 153 8.42 14.02 -12.48
CA PRO A 153 7.26 14.56 -13.18
C PRO A 153 6.56 13.54 -14.07
N LEU A 154 7.33 12.60 -14.65
CA LEU A 154 6.78 11.51 -15.44
C LEU A 154 6.13 10.47 -14.53
N GLN A 155 6.80 10.09 -13.44
CA GLN A 155 6.29 9.12 -12.46
C GLN A 155 4.89 9.54 -11.97
N LYS A 156 4.71 10.79 -11.54
CA LYS A 156 3.41 11.29 -11.05
C LYS A 156 2.29 11.10 -12.06
N LYS A 157 2.58 11.28 -13.36
CA LYS A 157 1.59 11.16 -14.42
C LYS A 157 1.25 9.72 -14.75
N ILE A 158 2.24 8.82 -14.76
CA ILE A 158 2.05 7.45 -15.27
C ILE A 158 1.84 6.42 -14.16
N ALA A 159 2.24 6.69 -12.92
CA ALA A 159 2.18 5.74 -11.81
C ALA A 159 1.21 6.22 -10.71
N GLY A 160 0.04 6.71 -11.12
CA GLY A 160 -1.06 7.04 -10.20
C GLY A 160 -0.70 8.10 -9.15
N GLY A 161 0.09 9.11 -9.52
CA GLY A 161 0.50 10.18 -8.59
C GLY A 161 1.72 9.85 -7.74
N CYS A 162 2.39 8.71 -7.94
CA CYS A 162 3.54 8.29 -7.13
C CYS A 162 4.68 9.33 -7.13
N HIS A 163 5.17 9.63 -5.94
CA HIS A 163 6.35 10.47 -5.69
C HIS A 163 7.59 9.60 -5.42
N LEU A 164 8.61 9.66 -6.27
CA LEU A 164 9.93 9.02 -6.06
C LEU A 164 10.81 9.80 -5.08
N THR A 165 10.59 11.11 -4.97
CA THR A 165 11.37 12.00 -4.10
C THR A 165 10.69 12.24 -2.76
N ARG A 166 9.70 11.43 -2.38
CA ARG A 166 9.03 11.59 -1.09
C ARG A 166 9.97 11.21 0.05
N ASP A 167 10.05 12.09 1.05
CA ASP A 167 10.73 11.78 2.29
C ASP A 167 9.71 11.26 3.30
N HIS A 168 10.05 10.14 3.95
CA HIS A 168 9.23 9.46 4.96
C HIS A 168 9.88 9.54 6.34
N ARG A 169 11.03 10.24 6.48
CA ARG A 169 11.80 10.37 7.73
C ARG A 169 11.40 11.58 8.58
N THR A 170 10.49 12.41 8.08
CA THR A 170 9.99 13.63 8.71
C THR A 170 8.57 13.43 9.20
#